data_AF-A0A7Y8GRX1-F1
#
_entry.id   AF-A0A7Y8GRX1-F1
#
_cell.length_a   1.000
_cell.length_b   1.000
_cell.length_c   1.000
_cell.angle_alpha   90.00
_cell.angle_beta   90.00
_cell.angle_gamma   90.00
#
_symmetry.space_group_name_H-M   'P 1'
#
loop_
_entity.id
_entity.type
_entity.pdbx_description
1 polymer ?
#
loop_
_entity_poly.entity_id
_entity_poly.type
_entity_poly.pdbx_seq_one_letter_code
_entity_poly.pdbx_strand_id
1 'polypeptide(L)'
;MGGLLSNIELVPSYLNKVRRLSHEDVLCIRNRLNTVSMTLDGIGLIDWDRFDELSGVQSTHADSTPTTPDHLAEKKSIQDGLHLLPSATIQSGGQFIDSLPDVLAGLMRVRHSPVDDLILEQRILRLPGERLTLEEIASASLPALTRERVRQREAKLLEHLSSLFLGQTAKGVGARIRPSFSLYWQKAAEQLSHSSQLTVYCFVESLSSAWNVDPAEILANLPLILAVLTSKATLPADVRTQINEGPEVFSPIPSGIQGLSLTEFPCGITTGQLAALSLGTADDLWRSLRTGQAPPPTTPIGKGLRNLARALSTASLSNEIGIDWSVYQASMEMDCLPEDDPSDASCFLSNLPEWVERIVERMKLSSKSLEIYRARISVARTSRPTLLMLAQTLGTHGPSIKREESIMLRAMNELLVQRELCSSDVCIGRSFLSFWTNAASFFAKSDGDYAAFVRSASISWGVSRDSRPEAFEVLWAVLSQYPGGRIRRPSSAGDAKQTSMNSDTAGTITLRGFHRLH
;
A
#
# COMPACT_ATOMS: atom_id res chain seq x y z
N MET A 1 7.37 20.73 -41.51
CA MET A 1 6.84 19.86 -40.43
C MET A 1 7.75 19.79 -39.20
N GLY A 2 9.09 19.75 -39.34
CA GLY A 2 10.01 19.64 -38.18
C GLY A 2 10.20 20.87 -37.27
N GLY A 3 9.66 22.05 -37.61
CA GLY A 3 9.81 23.28 -36.81
C GLY A 3 8.55 23.78 -36.11
N LEU A 4 7.39 23.17 -36.37
CA LEU A 4 6.11 23.54 -35.76
C LEU A 4 5.84 22.77 -34.44
N LEU A 5 6.62 21.71 -34.17
CA LEU A 5 6.53 20.92 -32.95
C LEU A 5 7.55 21.33 -31.88
N SER A 6 8.46 22.26 -32.17
CA SER A 6 9.52 22.69 -31.24
C SER A 6 9.14 23.86 -30.32
N ASN A 7 7.97 24.48 -30.53
CA ASN A 7 7.54 25.67 -29.77
C ASN A 7 6.26 25.46 -28.94
N ILE A 8 5.84 24.20 -28.72
CA ILE A 8 4.76 23.88 -27.78
C ILE A 8 5.41 23.27 -26.54
N GLU A 9 5.61 24.08 -25.49
CA GLU A 9 5.82 23.55 -24.15
C GLU A 9 4.53 22.86 -23.71
N LEU A 10 4.46 21.55 -23.94
CA LEU A 10 3.50 20.69 -23.27
C LEU A 10 3.93 20.55 -21.82
N VAL A 11 3.33 21.35 -20.93
CA VAL A 11 3.41 21.13 -19.48
C VAL A 11 2.70 19.80 -19.18
N PRO A 12 3.40 18.75 -18.70
CA PRO A 12 2.79 17.47 -18.44
C PRO A 12 2.24 17.45 -17.01
N SER A 13 0.93 17.61 -16.86
CA SER A 13 0.27 17.41 -15.55
C SER A 13 -1.15 16.87 -15.66
N TYR A 14 -1.34 15.81 -16.46
CA TYR A 14 -2.54 14.98 -16.35
C TYR A 14 -2.16 13.50 -16.42
N LEU A 15 -2.30 12.83 -15.28
CA LEU A 15 -2.41 11.38 -15.09
C LEU A 15 -1.33 10.55 -15.80
N ASN A 16 -0.28 10.23 -15.04
CA ASN A 16 0.64 9.13 -15.33
C ASN A 16 -0.14 7.83 -15.54
N LYS A 17 -0.32 7.43 -16.81
CA LYS A 17 -0.25 6.05 -17.31
C LYS A 17 -0.08 6.10 -18.83
N VAL A 18 1.05 5.57 -19.31
CA VAL A 18 1.33 5.33 -20.73
C VAL A 18 0.29 4.32 -21.25
N ARG A 19 -0.81 4.81 -21.84
CA ARG A 19 -1.79 3.97 -22.53
C ARG A 19 -1.19 3.56 -23.88
N ARG A 20 -1.00 2.27 -24.13
CA ARG A 20 -0.71 1.78 -25.49
C ARG A 20 -1.97 2.05 -26.33
N LEU A 21 -1.83 2.84 -27.39
CA LEU A 21 -2.92 3.12 -28.34
C LEU A 21 -3.41 1.81 -28.97
N SER A 22 -4.72 1.60 -29.01
CA SER A 22 -5.29 0.45 -29.72
C SER A 22 -5.12 0.62 -31.23
N HIS A 23 -5.25 -0.47 -32.00
CA HIS A 23 -5.17 -0.40 -33.47
C HIS A 23 -6.25 0.53 -34.06
N GLU A 24 -7.41 0.60 -33.41
CA GLU A 24 -8.52 1.46 -33.79
C GLU A 24 -8.22 2.94 -33.50
N ASP A 25 -7.56 3.24 -32.37
CA ASP A 25 -7.05 4.59 -32.08
C ASP A 25 -6.02 5.04 -33.12
N VAL A 26 -5.11 4.14 -33.52
CA VAL A 26 -4.09 4.44 -34.55
C VAL A 26 -4.74 4.70 -35.91
N LEU A 27 -5.78 3.96 -36.28
CA LEU A 27 -6.53 4.18 -37.52
C LEU A 27 -7.31 5.50 -37.48
N CYS A 28 -7.93 5.81 -36.35
CA CYS A 28 -8.64 7.07 -36.14
C CYS A 28 -7.68 8.27 -36.25
N ILE A 29 -6.52 8.20 -35.59
CA ILE A 29 -5.48 9.23 -35.68
C ILE A 29 -4.95 9.35 -37.12
N ARG A 30 -4.67 8.25 -37.80
CA ARG A 30 -4.20 8.24 -39.18
C ARG A 30 -5.21 8.88 -40.14
N ASN A 31 -6.49 8.56 -39.99
CA ASN A 31 -7.54 9.14 -40.82
C ASN A 31 -7.68 10.63 -40.57
N ARG A 32 -7.65 11.08 -39.31
CA ARG A 32 -7.69 12.52 -38.98
C ARG A 32 -6.47 13.27 -39.51
N LEU A 33 -5.27 12.69 -39.42
CA LEU A 33 -4.07 13.29 -39.99
C LEU A 33 -4.11 13.37 -41.52
N ASN A 34 -4.67 12.35 -42.18
CA ASN A 34 -4.89 12.40 -43.63
C ASN A 34 -5.90 13.49 -44.00
N THR A 35 -7.02 13.62 -43.26
CA THR A 35 -8.00 14.69 -43.47
C THR A 35 -7.35 16.07 -43.29
N VAL A 36 -6.58 16.26 -42.20
CA VAL A 36 -5.82 17.50 -41.99
C VAL A 36 -4.86 17.77 -43.15
N SER A 37 -4.13 16.76 -43.63
CA SER A 37 -3.20 16.92 -44.75
C SER A 37 -3.91 17.30 -46.06
N MET A 38 -5.15 16.88 -46.27
CA MET A 38 -5.94 17.20 -47.45
C MET A 38 -6.60 18.58 -47.37
N THR A 39 -6.61 19.19 -46.18
CA THR A 39 -7.22 20.49 -45.90
C THR A 39 -6.17 21.58 -45.66
N LEU A 40 -4.88 21.29 -45.84
CA LEU A 40 -3.86 22.34 -45.79
C LEU A 40 -3.90 23.18 -47.07
N ASP A 41 -3.93 24.50 -46.90
CA ASP A 41 -3.83 25.47 -47.99
C ASP A 41 -2.37 25.64 -48.47
N GLY A 42 -2.17 26.48 -49.49
CA GLY A 42 -0.85 26.71 -50.10
C GLY A 42 0.22 27.31 -49.17
N ILE A 43 -0.16 27.79 -47.98
CA ILE A 43 0.74 28.30 -46.95
C ILE A 43 0.82 27.39 -45.71
N GLY A 44 0.16 26.24 -45.74
CA GLY A 44 0.21 25.22 -44.69
C GLY A 44 -0.70 25.50 -43.49
N LEU A 45 -1.74 26.32 -43.67
CA LEU A 45 -2.82 26.48 -42.69
C LEU A 45 -3.99 25.55 -43.02
N ILE A 46 -4.69 25.09 -42.00
CA ILE A 46 -5.87 24.22 -42.16
C ILE A 46 -7.05 25.07 -42.61
N ASP A 47 -7.59 24.74 -43.78
CA ASP A 47 -8.90 25.18 -44.25
C ASP A 47 -9.98 24.43 -43.44
N TRP A 48 -10.44 25.09 -42.37
CA TRP A 48 -11.37 24.50 -41.40
C TRP A 48 -12.75 24.22 -42.00
N ASP A 49 -13.20 25.03 -42.96
CA ASP A 49 -14.48 24.82 -43.64
C ASP A 49 -14.44 23.52 -44.46
N ARG A 50 -13.34 23.31 -45.19
CA ARG A 50 -13.11 22.05 -45.94
C ARG A 50 -12.86 20.84 -45.03
N PHE A 51 -12.26 21.07 -43.87
CA PHE A 51 -12.05 20.02 -42.86
C PHE A 51 -13.36 19.51 -42.28
N ASP A 52 -14.30 20.41 -41.97
CA ASP A 52 -15.61 20.05 -41.44
C ASP A 52 -16.46 19.33 -42.49
N GLU A 53 -16.38 19.74 -43.77
CA GLU A 53 -17.04 19.03 -44.88
C GLU A 53 -16.53 17.59 -45.04
N LEU A 54 -15.21 17.37 -45.00
CA LEU A 54 -14.61 16.04 -45.17
C LEU A 54 -14.81 15.14 -43.94
N SER A 55 -14.92 15.73 -42.75
CA SER A 55 -15.13 15.01 -41.49
C SER A 55 -16.59 14.55 -41.31
N GLY A 56 -17.55 15.25 -41.93
CA GLY A 56 -18.98 14.93 -41.83
C GLY A 56 -19.47 13.75 -42.69
N VAL A 57 -18.71 13.33 -43.71
CA VAL A 57 -19.18 12.34 -44.71
C VAL A 57 -19.01 10.87 -44.26
N GLN A 58 -18.25 10.57 -43.20
CA GLN A 58 -17.91 9.19 -42.83
C GLN A 58 -18.90 8.46 -41.89
N SER A 59 -20.08 9.00 -41.61
CA SER A 59 -21.06 8.36 -40.69
C SER A 59 -22.40 8.03 -41.36
N THR A 60 -22.40 7.19 -42.40
CA THR A 60 -23.63 6.52 -42.85
C THR A 60 -23.37 5.06 -43.23
N HIS A 61 -23.62 4.15 -42.28
CA HIS A 61 -23.98 2.71 -42.40
C HIS A 61 -23.86 2.14 -40.96
N ALA A 62 -24.78 1.40 -40.35
CA ALA A 62 -25.96 0.68 -40.83
C ALA A 62 -27.00 0.56 -39.70
N ASP A 63 -28.28 0.66 -40.09
CA ASP A 63 -29.45 0.34 -39.30
C ASP A 63 -29.63 -1.19 -39.20
N SER A 64 -29.78 -1.72 -37.99
CA SER A 64 -30.65 -2.87 -37.72
C SER A 64 -31.01 -2.91 -36.23
N THR A 65 -32.30 -2.71 -35.97
CA THR A 65 -32.90 -2.71 -34.62
C THR A 65 -33.23 -4.13 -34.17
N PRO A 66 -33.28 -4.34 -32.85
CA PRO A 66 -34.54 -4.77 -32.26
C PRO A 66 -35.00 -3.81 -31.17
N THR A 67 -36.31 -3.64 -31.10
CA THR A 67 -37.07 -2.66 -30.33
C THR A 67 -36.96 -2.89 -28.81
N THR A 68 -36.30 -1.96 -28.10
CA THR A 68 -36.38 -1.81 -26.64
C THR A 68 -36.82 -0.38 -26.27
N PRO A 69 -37.34 -0.16 -25.04
CA PRO A 69 -37.99 1.10 -24.62
C PRO A 69 -37.12 2.36 -24.68
N ASP A 70 -35.79 2.22 -24.81
CA ASP A 70 -34.82 3.32 -24.78
C ASP A 70 -34.97 4.33 -25.92
N HIS A 71 -35.41 3.90 -27.10
CA HIS A 71 -35.55 4.80 -28.26
C HIS A 71 -36.59 5.90 -28.09
N LEU A 72 -37.58 5.71 -27.21
CA LEU A 72 -38.60 6.73 -26.92
C LEU A 72 -38.04 7.86 -26.03
N ALA A 73 -37.05 7.57 -25.18
CA ALA A 73 -36.37 8.59 -24.38
C ALA A 73 -35.32 9.35 -25.21
N GLU A 74 -34.61 8.67 -26.12
CA GLU A 74 -33.64 9.27 -27.03
C GLU A 74 -34.30 10.25 -28.02
N LYS A 75 -35.42 9.86 -28.64
CA LYS A 75 -36.14 10.75 -29.58
C LYS A 75 -36.68 12.02 -28.92
N LYS A 76 -37.03 11.97 -27.63
CA LYS A 76 -37.49 13.15 -26.87
C LYS A 76 -36.34 14.08 -26.49
N SER A 77 -35.16 13.55 -26.19
CA SER A 77 -33.98 14.34 -25.79
C SER A 77 -33.48 15.28 -26.90
N ILE A 78 -33.54 14.81 -28.16
CA ILE A 78 -33.11 15.58 -29.34
C ILE A 78 -34.11 16.71 -29.65
N GLN A 79 -35.39 16.54 -29.28
CA GLN A 79 -36.43 17.55 -29.49
C GLN A 79 -36.38 18.72 -28.49
N ASP A 80 -35.75 18.54 -27.32
CA ASP A 80 -35.70 19.56 -26.25
C ASP A 80 -34.37 20.37 -26.21
N GLY A 81 -33.44 20.14 -27.15
CA GLY A 81 -32.14 20.86 -27.19
C GLY A 81 -31.17 20.49 -26.05
N LEU A 82 -31.38 19.34 -25.39
CA LEU A 82 -30.58 18.87 -24.26
C LEU A 82 -29.45 17.94 -24.73
N HIS A 83 -28.21 18.20 -24.28
CA HIS A 83 -27.07 17.32 -24.55
C HIS A 83 -27.18 16.02 -23.76
N LEU A 84 -27.25 14.88 -24.45
CA LEU A 84 -27.30 13.56 -23.81
C LEU A 84 -25.89 13.07 -23.47
N LEU A 85 -25.65 12.73 -22.19
CA LEU A 85 -24.33 12.35 -21.66
C LEU A 85 -24.39 11.01 -20.89
N PRO A 86 -23.39 10.12 -21.03
CA PRO A 86 -22.37 10.14 -22.07
C PRO A 86 -22.96 9.91 -23.47
N SER A 87 -22.18 10.15 -24.50
CA SER A 87 -22.60 9.99 -25.91
C SER A 87 -22.93 8.52 -26.24
N ALA A 88 -22.17 7.57 -25.70
CA ALA A 88 -22.38 6.13 -25.86
C ALA A 88 -23.16 5.50 -24.70
N THR A 89 -23.83 4.39 -24.98
CA THR A 89 -24.49 3.55 -23.96
C THR A 89 -23.44 2.76 -23.18
N ILE A 90 -23.64 2.64 -21.87
CA ILE A 90 -22.71 1.97 -20.96
C ILE A 90 -23.18 0.54 -20.69
N GLN A 91 -22.28 -0.42 -20.90
CA GLN A 91 -22.57 -1.85 -20.77
C GLN A 91 -21.81 -2.53 -19.63
N SER A 92 -20.75 -1.91 -19.10
CA SER A 92 -19.94 -2.47 -18.01
C SER A 92 -19.49 -1.39 -17.01
N GLY A 93 -19.08 -1.81 -15.82
CA GLY A 93 -18.53 -0.91 -14.80
C GLY A 93 -17.24 -0.23 -15.24
N GLY A 94 -16.37 -0.92 -15.98
CA GLY A 94 -15.17 -0.31 -16.55
C GLY A 94 -15.51 0.83 -17.52
N GLN A 95 -16.46 0.60 -18.44
CA GLN A 95 -16.98 1.67 -19.31
C GLN A 95 -17.63 2.81 -18.52
N PHE A 96 -18.29 2.52 -17.41
CA PHE A 96 -18.85 3.53 -16.52
C PHE A 96 -17.76 4.43 -15.95
N ILE A 97 -16.71 3.86 -15.34
CA ILE A 97 -15.59 4.61 -14.77
C ILE A 97 -14.87 5.42 -15.86
N ASP A 98 -14.56 4.79 -17.00
CA ASP A 98 -13.88 5.43 -18.13
C ASP A 98 -14.69 6.60 -18.71
N SER A 99 -16.02 6.59 -18.57
CA SER A 99 -16.90 7.67 -19.05
C SER A 99 -16.98 8.89 -18.11
N LEU A 100 -16.51 8.79 -16.86
CA LEU A 100 -16.63 9.87 -15.88
C LEU A 100 -15.98 11.19 -16.37
N PRO A 101 -14.75 11.20 -16.92
CA PRO A 101 -14.12 12.43 -17.41
C PRO A 101 -14.94 13.09 -18.53
N ASP A 102 -15.46 12.30 -19.46
CA ASP A 102 -16.24 12.81 -20.61
C ASP A 102 -17.58 13.39 -20.17
N VAL A 103 -18.27 12.73 -19.23
CA VAL A 103 -19.52 13.24 -18.66
C VAL A 103 -19.28 14.56 -17.93
N LEU A 104 -18.22 14.66 -17.13
CA LEU A 104 -17.87 15.90 -16.43
C LEU A 104 -17.52 17.02 -17.40
N ALA A 105 -16.70 16.76 -18.41
CA ALA A 105 -16.35 17.74 -19.44
C ALA A 105 -17.60 18.22 -20.20
N GLY A 106 -18.52 17.31 -20.52
CA GLY A 106 -19.82 17.65 -21.13
C GLY A 106 -20.65 18.56 -20.22
N LEU A 107 -20.73 18.26 -18.93
CA LEU A 107 -21.46 19.09 -17.96
C LEU A 107 -20.86 20.48 -17.79
N MET A 108 -19.52 20.61 -17.77
CA MET A 108 -18.83 21.90 -17.69
C MET A 108 -19.14 22.77 -18.91
N ARG A 109 -19.06 22.20 -20.11
CA ARG A 109 -19.37 22.92 -21.37
C ARG A 109 -20.79 23.49 -21.37
N VAL A 110 -21.76 22.76 -20.85
CA VAL A 110 -23.17 23.15 -20.85
C VAL A 110 -23.52 24.16 -19.75
N ARG A 111 -22.76 24.19 -18.65
CA ARG A 111 -23.06 25.04 -17.48
C ARG A 111 -22.54 26.47 -17.61
N HIS A 112 -21.55 26.70 -18.47
CA HIS A 112 -20.97 28.02 -18.79
C HIS A 112 -20.62 28.87 -17.54
N SER A 113 -19.98 28.26 -16.55
CA SER A 113 -19.65 28.95 -15.30
C SER A 113 -18.19 28.69 -14.88
N PRO A 114 -17.26 29.63 -15.16
CA PRO A 114 -15.83 29.42 -14.91
C PRO A 114 -15.51 29.20 -13.42
N VAL A 115 -16.31 29.77 -12.52
CA VAL A 115 -16.16 29.56 -11.08
C VAL A 115 -16.60 28.14 -10.68
N ASP A 116 -17.65 27.60 -11.29
CA ASP A 116 -18.12 26.25 -10.96
C ASP A 116 -17.15 25.20 -11.51
N ASP A 117 -16.60 25.47 -12.70
CA ASP A 117 -15.53 24.68 -13.32
C ASP A 117 -14.28 24.67 -12.44
N LEU A 118 -13.86 25.84 -11.93
CA LEU A 118 -12.74 25.95 -11.00
C LEU A 118 -12.99 25.19 -9.69
N ILE A 119 -14.19 25.27 -9.11
CA ILE A 119 -14.56 24.50 -7.91
C ILE A 119 -14.52 22.99 -8.21
N LEU A 120 -15.02 22.56 -9.36
CA LEU A 120 -15.01 21.16 -9.76
C LEU A 120 -13.58 20.63 -9.89
N GLU A 121 -12.75 21.29 -10.67
CA GLU A 121 -11.38 20.87 -11.01
C GLU A 121 -10.39 20.95 -9.86
N GLN A 122 -10.48 22.01 -9.04
CA GLN A 122 -9.46 22.31 -8.02
C GLN A 122 -9.88 21.89 -6.61
N ARG A 123 -11.14 21.46 -6.42
CA ARG A 123 -11.63 20.98 -5.12
C ARG A 123 -12.32 19.63 -5.18
N ILE A 124 -13.39 19.49 -5.96
CA ILE A 124 -14.22 18.28 -5.93
C ILE A 124 -13.46 17.06 -6.48
N LEU A 125 -12.75 17.23 -7.61
CA LEU A 125 -12.00 16.17 -8.26
C LEU A 125 -10.64 15.88 -7.61
N ARG A 126 -10.20 16.72 -6.65
CA ARG A 126 -8.89 16.61 -6.02
C ARG A 126 -8.93 15.83 -4.72
N LEU A 127 -7.82 15.16 -4.42
CA LEU A 127 -7.59 14.58 -3.11
C LEU A 127 -7.36 15.68 -2.05
N PRO A 128 -7.67 15.43 -0.76
CA PRO A 128 -7.61 16.45 0.28
C PRO A 128 -6.31 17.27 0.39
N GLY A 129 -5.16 16.67 0.09
CA GLY A 129 -3.86 17.36 0.13
C GLY A 129 -3.60 18.29 -1.07
N GLU A 130 -4.37 18.16 -2.15
CA GLU A 130 -4.21 18.89 -3.41
C GLU A 130 -5.30 19.95 -3.62
N ARG A 131 -6.27 20.05 -2.70
CA ARG A 131 -7.42 20.96 -2.84
C ARG A 131 -7.03 22.39 -2.53
N LEU A 132 -7.38 23.31 -3.43
CA LEU A 132 -7.41 24.73 -3.07
C LEU A 132 -8.44 24.98 -1.98
N THR A 133 -8.14 25.86 -1.04
CA THR A 133 -9.05 26.38 -0.02
C THR A 133 -10.19 27.22 -0.63
N LEU A 134 -11.25 27.47 0.16
CA LEU A 134 -12.36 28.32 -0.30
C LEU A 134 -11.89 29.76 -0.54
N GLU A 135 -10.92 30.22 0.26
CA GLU A 135 -10.26 31.51 0.18
C GLU A 135 -9.42 31.63 -1.11
N GLU A 136 -8.65 30.60 -1.46
CA GLU A 136 -7.87 30.56 -2.69
C GLU A 136 -8.78 30.61 -3.93
N ILE A 137 -9.85 29.81 -3.97
CA ILE A 137 -10.83 29.89 -5.06
C ILE A 137 -11.51 31.25 -5.13
N ALA A 138 -11.89 31.81 -3.97
CA ALA A 138 -12.51 33.13 -3.90
C ALA A 138 -11.63 34.22 -4.53
N SER A 139 -10.32 34.16 -4.27
CA SER A 139 -9.32 35.07 -4.84
C SER A 139 -9.03 34.82 -6.33
N ALA A 140 -9.06 33.55 -6.77
CA ALA A 140 -8.80 33.17 -8.16
C ALA A 140 -10.02 33.36 -9.10
N SER A 141 -11.22 33.55 -8.53
CA SER A 141 -12.46 33.77 -9.29
C SER A 141 -12.50 35.17 -9.93
N LEU A 142 -13.07 35.27 -11.13
CA LEU A 142 -13.31 36.54 -11.82
C LEU A 142 -14.80 36.69 -12.16
N PRO A 143 -15.51 37.69 -11.59
CA PRO A 143 -15.06 38.62 -10.53
C PRO A 143 -14.76 37.89 -9.21
N ALA A 144 -13.92 38.50 -8.36
CA ALA A 144 -13.56 37.95 -7.06
C ALA A 144 -14.81 37.73 -6.20
N LEU A 145 -14.88 36.56 -5.57
CA LEU A 145 -16.01 36.17 -4.74
C LEU A 145 -15.63 36.19 -3.27
N THR A 146 -16.64 36.18 -2.39
CA THR A 146 -16.40 35.90 -0.98
C THR A 146 -16.28 34.40 -0.75
N ARG A 147 -15.50 34.00 0.26
CA ARG A 147 -15.38 32.61 0.72
C ARG A 147 -16.74 31.92 0.90
N GLU A 148 -17.70 32.61 1.52
CA GLU A 148 -19.05 32.06 1.74
C GLU A 148 -19.82 31.88 0.42
N ARG A 149 -19.62 32.78 -0.57
CA ARG A 149 -20.23 32.62 -1.88
C ARG A 149 -19.68 31.39 -2.61
N VAL A 150 -18.37 31.14 -2.51
CA VAL A 150 -17.76 29.91 -3.03
C VAL A 150 -18.36 28.67 -2.34
N ARG A 151 -18.50 28.68 -1.00
CA ARG A 151 -19.13 27.58 -0.24
C ARG A 151 -20.56 27.28 -0.71
N GLN A 152 -21.36 28.31 -0.91
CA GLN A 152 -22.74 28.17 -1.41
C GLN A 152 -22.79 27.59 -2.82
N ARG A 153 -21.90 28.05 -3.71
CA ARG A 153 -21.80 27.53 -5.09
C ARG A 153 -21.35 26.07 -5.10
N GLU A 154 -20.36 25.72 -4.29
CA GLU A 154 -19.89 24.33 -4.12
C GLU A 154 -21.02 23.41 -3.65
N ALA A 155 -21.77 23.81 -2.62
CA ALA A 155 -22.91 23.03 -2.12
C ALA A 155 -23.98 22.82 -3.20
N LYS A 156 -24.33 23.88 -3.95
CA LYS A 156 -25.32 23.80 -5.03
C LYS A 156 -24.83 22.95 -6.21
N LEU A 157 -23.55 23.04 -6.55
CA LEU A 157 -22.91 22.22 -7.58
C LEU A 157 -23.01 20.73 -7.22
N LEU A 158 -22.71 20.37 -5.97
CA LEU A 158 -22.79 18.99 -5.49
C LEU A 158 -24.21 18.44 -5.45
N GLU A 159 -25.17 19.24 -4.98
CA GLU A 159 -26.60 18.86 -4.99
C GLU A 159 -27.08 18.59 -6.44
N HIS A 160 -26.67 19.44 -7.39
CA HIS A 160 -26.97 19.24 -8.80
C HIS A 160 -26.28 17.99 -9.38
N LEU A 161 -25.01 17.74 -9.07
CA LEU A 161 -24.30 16.55 -9.56
C LEU A 161 -24.90 15.27 -9.00
N SER A 162 -25.17 15.23 -7.70
CA SER A 162 -25.79 14.08 -7.04
C SER A 162 -27.16 13.75 -7.64
N SER A 163 -28.03 14.76 -7.79
CA SER A 163 -29.35 14.57 -8.39
C SER A 163 -29.28 14.10 -9.85
N LEU A 164 -28.46 14.74 -10.69
CA LEU A 164 -28.26 14.34 -12.09
C LEU A 164 -27.77 12.90 -12.23
N PHE A 165 -26.73 12.54 -11.47
CA PHE A 165 -26.10 11.23 -11.59
C PHE A 165 -27.01 10.11 -11.09
N LEU A 166 -27.83 10.36 -10.07
CA LEU A 166 -28.85 9.42 -9.58
C LEU A 166 -30.11 9.34 -10.48
N GLY A 167 -30.14 10.05 -11.61
CA GLY A 167 -31.20 9.99 -12.60
C GLY A 167 -32.39 10.91 -12.32
N GLN A 168 -32.25 11.86 -11.39
CA GLN A 168 -33.26 12.89 -11.17
C GLN A 168 -33.12 13.99 -12.22
N THR A 169 -34.24 14.53 -12.69
CA THR A 169 -34.24 15.67 -13.59
C THR A 169 -33.86 16.94 -12.81
N ALA A 170 -32.60 17.37 -12.90
CA ALA A 170 -32.20 18.67 -12.38
C ALA A 170 -32.72 19.77 -13.32
N LYS A 171 -33.64 20.61 -12.82
CA LYS A 171 -34.14 21.77 -13.58
C LYS A 171 -32.98 22.73 -13.87
N GLY A 172 -32.83 23.14 -15.13
CA GLY A 172 -31.88 24.19 -15.52
C GLY A 172 -30.47 23.73 -15.91
N VAL A 173 -30.25 22.42 -16.08
CA VAL A 173 -29.01 21.89 -16.66
C VAL A 173 -29.32 21.52 -18.11
N GLY A 174 -28.64 22.15 -19.08
CA GLY A 174 -28.83 21.89 -20.51
C GLY A 174 -28.37 20.50 -20.98
N ALA A 175 -28.27 19.54 -20.06
CA ALA A 175 -27.78 18.20 -20.29
C ALA A 175 -28.66 17.17 -19.58
N ARG A 176 -28.80 16.00 -20.21
CA ARG A 176 -29.53 14.85 -19.69
C ARG A 176 -28.56 13.68 -19.55
N ILE A 177 -28.62 12.98 -18.42
CA ILE A 177 -27.80 11.79 -18.18
C ILE A 177 -28.51 10.55 -18.75
N ARG A 178 -27.78 9.70 -19.47
CA ARG A 178 -28.29 8.42 -19.98
C ARG A 178 -28.64 7.49 -18.80
N PRO A 179 -29.77 6.77 -18.84
CA PRO A 179 -30.13 5.81 -17.80
C PRO A 179 -29.05 4.75 -17.55
N SER A 180 -28.35 4.30 -18.59
CA SER A 180 -27.25 3.33 -18.48
C SER A 180 -26.09 3.83 -17.59
N PHE A 181 -25.85 5.14 -17.51
CA PHE A 181 -24.87 5.74 -16.61
C PHE A 181 -25.43 5.86 -15.19
N SER A 182 -26.66 6.36 -15.04
CA SER A 182 -27.30 6.51 -13.73
C SER A 182 -27.51 5.18 -13.01
N LEU A 183 -27.68 4.08 -13.74
CA LEU A 183 -27.82 2.74 -13.18
C LEU A 183 -26.68 2.36 -12.23
N TYR A 184 -25.43 2.71 -12.54
CA TYR A 184 -24.29 2.38 -11.68
C TYR A 184 -24.30 3.17 -10.38
N TRP A 185 -24.68 4.46 -10.42
CA TRP A 185 -24.88 5.27 -9.22
C TRP A 185 -26.04 4.74 -8.37
N GLN A 186 -27.12 4.28 -9.01
CA GLN A 186 -28.27 3.68 -8.32
C GLN A 186 -27.89 2.36 -7.64
N LYS A 187 -27.16 1.46 -8.33
CA LYS A 187 -26.62 0.23 -7.72
C LYS A 187 -25.74 0.52 -6.49
N ALA A 188 -24.86 1.52 -6.59
CA ALA A 188 -24.04 1.94 -5.45
C ALA A 188 -24.90 2.46 -4.29
N ALA A 189 -25.90 3.28 -4.60
CA ALA A 189 -26.82 3.83 -3.60
C ALA A 189 -27.62 2.72 -2.89
N GLU A 190 -28.14 1.73 -3.63
CA GLU A 190 -28.84 0.57 -3.09
C GLU A 190 -27.92 -0.26 -2.18
N GLN A 191 -26.72 -0.61 -2.66
CA GLN A 191 -25.73 -1.39 -1.91
C GLN A 191 -25.36 -0.72 -0.58
N LEU A 192 -25.24 0.61 -0.57
CA LEU A 192 -24.81 1.39 0.58
C LEU A 192 -25.98 1.81 1.50
N SER A 193 -27.23 1.72 1.04
CA SER A 193 -28.41 2.23 1.75
C SER A 193 -28.63 1.60 3.14
N HIS A 194 -28.17 0.35 3.33
CA HIS A 194 -28.32 -0.40 4.57
C HIS A 194 -27.26 -0.07 5.64
N SER A 195 -26.26 0.73 5.28
CA SER A 195 -25.09 0.95 6.12
C SER A 195 -25.06 2.39 6.63
N SER A 196 -25.39 2.60 7.90
CA SER A 196 -25.34 3.95 8.49
C SER A 196 -23.91 4.48 8.66
N GLN A 197 -22.93 3.57 8.74
CA GLN A 197 -21.53 3.85 9.01
C GLN A 197 -20.64 2.82 8.31
N LEU A 198 -19.70 3.27 7.47
CA LEU A 198 -18.76 2.41 6.75
C LEU A 198 -17.34 2.95 6.89
N THR A 199 -16.35 2.05 6.90
CA THR A 199 -14.94 2.40 6.69
C THR A 199 -14.70 2.67 5.20
N VAL A 200 -13.59 3.33 4.84
CA VAL A 200 -13.23 3.56 3.42
C VAL A 200 -13.06 2.23 2.70
N TYR A 201 -12.51 1.21 3.38
CA TYR A 201 -12.37 -0.12 2.80
C TYR A 201 -13.72 -0.74 2.43
N CYS A 202 -14.66 -0.84 3.38
CA CYS A 202 -15.97 -1.43 3.10
C CYS A 202 -16.74 -0.62 2.06
N PHE A 203 -16.53 0.69 2.00
CA PHE A 203 -17.07 1.55 0.95
C PHE A 203 -16.51 1.17 -0.43
N VAL A 204 -15.19 1.11 -0.59
CA VAL A 204 -14.53 0.74 -1.87
C VAL A 204 -14.90 -0.68 -2.28
N GLU A 205 -14.92 -1.63 -1.35
CA GLU A 205 -15.32 -3.03 -1.60
C GLU A 205 -16.78 -3.12 -2.08
N SER A 206 -17.69 -2.41 -1.41
CA SER A 206 -19.11 -2.37 -1.81
C SER A 206 -19.28 -1.81 -3.23
N LEU A 207 -18.53 -0.77 -3.58
CA LEU A 207 -18.55 -0.20 -4.93
C LEU A 207 -17.91 -1.13 -5.97
N SER A 208 -16.79 -1.78 -5.62
CA SER A 208 -16.12 -2.76 -6.47
C SER A 208 -17.07 -3.90 -6.82
N SER A 209 -17.81 -4.41 -5.83
CA SER A 209 -18.85 -5.41 -6.04
C SER A 209 -20.05 -4.89 -6.84
N ALA A 210 -20.54 -3.69 -6.54
CA ALA A 210 -21.73 -3.14 -7.20
C ALA A 210 -21.49 -2.79 -8.68
N TRP A 211 -20.28 -2.34 -9.00
CA TRP A 211 -19.90 -1.94 -10.36
C TRP A 211 -19.16 -3.04 -11.12
N ASN A 212 -18.65 -4.06 -10.42
CA ASN A 212 -17.78 -5.09 -10.98
C ASN A 212 -16.51 -4.49 -11.61
N VAL A 213 -15.77 -3.72 -10.80
CA VAL A 213 -14.57 -2.98 -11.20
C VAL A 213 -13.47 -3.15 -10.14
N ASP A 214 -12.21 -3.09 -10.56
CA ASP A 214 -11.06 -3.14 -9.66
C ASP A 214 -11.08 -1.98 -8.62
N PRO A 215 -10.83 -2.26 -7.33
CA PRO A 215 -10.68 -1.23 -6.30
C PRO A 215 -9.75 -0.07 -6.67
N ALA A 216 -8.68 -0.31 -7.43
CA ALA A 216 -7.74 0.72 -7.86
C ALA A 216 -8.38 1.79 -8.76
N GLU A 217 -9.32 1.40 -9.63
CA GLU A 217 -10.04 2.34 -10.50
C GLU A 217 -11.03 3.19 -9.70
N ILE A 218 -11.63 2.61 -8.66
CA ILE A 218 -12.52 3.32 -7.72
C ILE A 218 -11.72 4.33 -6.90
N LEU A 219 -10.56 3.93 -6.37
CA LEU A 219 -9.68 4.81 -5.59
C LEU A 219 -9.21 6.01 -6.41
N ALA A 220 -8.89 5.82 -7.69
CA ALA A 220 -8.49 6.89 -8.60
C ALA A 220 -9.58 7.97 -8.78
N ASN A 221 -10.85 7.58 -8.67
CA ASN A 221 -12.02 8.45 -8.84
C ASN A 221 -12.73 8.78 -7.51
N LEU A 222 -12.13 8.39 -6.38
CA LEU A 222 -12.77 8.43 -5.08
C LEU A 222 -13.24 9.83 -4.63
N PRO A 223 -12.51 10.94 -4.90
CA PRO A 223 -13.00 12.27 -4.57
C PRO A 223 -14.36 12.61 -5.19
N LEU A 224 -14.52 12.31 -6.49
CA LEU A 224 -15.78 12.51 -7.20
C LEU A 224 -16.87 11.60 -6.65
N ILE A 225 -16.57 10.31 -6.49
CA ILE A 225 -17.53 9.30 -6.02
C ILE A 225 -18.08 9.68 -4.66
N LEU A 226 -17.22 10.03 -3.70
CA LEU A 226 -17.64 10.46 -2.38
C LEU A 226 -18.43 11.77 -2.45
N ALA A 227 -17.99 12.72 -3.27
CA ALA A 227 -18.69 14.00 -3.42
C ALA A 227 -20.12 13.84 -3.96
N VAL A 228 -20.32 12.94 -4.93
CA VAL A 228 -21.63 12.64 -5.52
C VAL A 228 -22.51 11.86 -4.53
N LEU A 229 -21.98 10.81 -3.90
CA LEU A 229 -22.76 9.93 -3.03
C LEU A 229 -23.07 10.54 -1.66
N THR A 230 -22.23 11.46 -1.17
CA THR A 230 -22.44 12.12 0.13
C THR A 230 -22.98 13.54 0.00
N SER A 231 -22.99 14.11 -1.20
CA SER A 231 -23.30 15.52 -1.48
C SER A 231 -22.46 16.49 -0.64
N LYS A 232 -21.24 16.10 -0.25
CA LYS A 232 -20.31 16.88 0.55
C LYS A 232 -18.96 17.00 -0.13
N ALA A 233 -18.43 18.22 -0.16
CA ALA A 233 -17.08 18.46 -0.64
C ALA A 233 -16.04 17.96 0.36
N THR A 234 -16.30 18.06 1.66
CA THR A 234 -15.32 17.74 2.71
C THR A 234 -15.42 16.30 3.18
N LEU A 235 -14.28 15.61 3.15
CA LEU A 235 -14.13 14.26 3.69
C LEU A 235 -13.81 14.33 5.20
N PRO A 236 -14.38 13.44 6.04
CA PRO A 236 -13.96 13.28 7.42
C PRO A 236 -12.44 13.10 7.53
N ALA A 237 -11.80 13.61 8.58
CA ALA A 237 -10.35 13.52 8.76
C ALA A 237 -9.82 12.08 8.63
N ASP A 238 -10.55 11.12 9.19
CA ASP A 238 -10.17 9.71 9.21
C ASP A 238 -10.28 9.04 7.83
N VAL A 239 -11.21 9.50 7.00
CA VAL A 239 -11.32 9.07 5.60
C VAL A 239 -10.12 9.60 4.82
N ARG A 240 -9.70 10.84 5.08
CA ARG A 240 -8.54 11.44 4.41
C ARG A 240 -7.25 10.70 4.73
N THR A 241 -7.06 10.29 5.99
CA THR A 241 -5.88 9.50 6.39
C THR A 241 -5.89 8.11 5.75
N GLN A 242 -7.04 7.43 5.70
CA GLN A 242 -7.17 6.13 5.04
C GLN A 242 -6.90 6.17 3.53
N ILE A 243 -7.37 7.21 2.83
CA ILE A 243 -7.11 7.36 1.39
C ILE A 243 -5.61 7.49 1.09
N ASN A 244 -4.87 8.15 1.98
CA ASN A 244 -3.42 8.29 1.86
C ASN A 244 -2.63 7.00 2.15
N GLU A 245 -3.29 5.91 2.57
CA GLU A 245 -2.62 4.63 2.87
C GLU A 245 -2.15 3.89 1.60
N GLY A 246 -2.71 4.24 0.44
CA GLY A 246 -2.36 3.65 -0.86
C GLY A 246 -3.28 2.50 -1.27
N PRO A 247 -3.38 2.21 -2.59
CA PRO A 247 -4.28 1.20 -3.13
C PRO A 247 -3.99 -0.22 -2.67
N GLU A 248 -2.78 -0.50 -2.20
CA GLU A 248 -2.34 -1.82 -1.77
C GLU A 248 -3.08 -2.30 -0.50
N VAL A 249 -3.45 -1.38 0.39
CA VAL A 249 -4.22 -1.72 1.61
C VAL A 249 -5.66 -2.11 1.27
N PHE A 250 -6.19 -1.55 0.19
CA PHE A 250 -7.54 -1.82 -0.32
C PHE A 250 -7.62 -3.00 -1.27
N SER A 251 -6.49 -3.41 -1.84
CA SER A 251 -6.41 -4.58 -2.71
C SER A 251 -6.65 -5.86 -1.91
N PRO A 252 -7.24 -6.92 -2.51
CA PRO A 252 -7.37 -8.21 -1.85
C PRO A 252 -6.03 -8.71 -1.31
N ILE A 253 -6.05 -9.37 -0.15
CA ILE A 253 -4.82 -9.96 0.39
C ILE A 253 -4.45 -11.14 -0.52
N PRO A 254 -3.22 -11.22 -1.05
CA PRO A 254 -2.78 -12.37 -1.83
C PRO A 254 -2.99 -13.67 -1.04
N SER A 255 -3.65 -14.65 -1.65
CA SER A 255 -4.03 -15.91 -0.96
C SER A 255 -2.83 -16.66 -0.39
N GLY A 256 -1.67 -16.57 -1.06
CA GLY A 256 -0.43 -17.21 -0.64
C GLY A 256 0.16 -16.71 0.68
N ILE A 257 -0.28 -15.56 1.20
CA ILE A 257 0.31 -14.93 2.39
C ILE A 257 -0.63 -14.80 3.58
N GLN A 258 -1.94 -15.02 3.42
CA GLN A 258 -2.97 -14.74 4.44
C GLN A 258 -2.66 -15.38 5.80
N GLY A 259 -2.23 -16.65 5.80
CA GLY A 259 -1.93 -17.42 7.01
C GLY A 259 -0.50 -17.29 7.54
N LEU A 260 0.36 -16.49 6.90
CA LEU A 260 1.75 -16.37 7.33
C LEU A 260 1.84 -15.58 8.64
N SER A 261 2.68 -16.06 9.55
CA SER A 261 2.87 -15.41 10.85
C SER A 261 3.74 -14.17 10.72
N LEU A 262 3.30 -13.06 11.30
CA LEU A 262 4.05 -11.80 11.26
C LEU A 262 5.37 -11.86 12.03
N THR A 263 5.51 -12.77 12.99
CA THR A 263 6.74 -12.91 13.79
C THR A 263 7.94 -13.39 12.96
N GLU A 264 7.68 -14.02 11.81
CA GLU A 264 8.69 -14.49 10.88
C GLU A 264 9.22 -13.39 9.94
N PHE A 265 8.62 -12.21 9.94
CA PHE A 265 8.98 -11.12 9.02
C PHE A 265 9.71 -10.00 9.73
N PRO A 266 11.00 -9.77 9.42
CA PRO A 266 11.74 -8.68 10.01
C PRO A 266 11.15 -7.34 9.57
N CYS A 267 10.76 -6.52 10.54
CA CYS A 267 10.08 -5.25 10.30
C CYS A 267 10.32 -4.19 11.38
N GLY A 268 11.24 -4.44 12.32
CA GLY A 268 11.53 -3.56 13.46
C GLY A 268 10.38 -3.42 14.46
N ILE A 269 9.37 -4.30 14.41
CA ILE A 269 8.23 -4.31 15.35
C ILE A 269 8.38 -5.49 16.30
N THR A 270 8.32 -5.23 17.59
CA THR A 270 8.47 -6.28 18.60
C THR A 270 7.27 -7.23 18.63
N THR A 271 7.52 -8.51 18.92
CA THR A 271 6.46 -9.52 19.12
C THR A 271 5.42 -9.05 20.15
N GLY A 272 5.87 -8.41 21.24
CA GLY A 272 5.00 -7.83 22.26
C GLY A 272 4.08 -6.71 21.74
N GLN A 273 4.57 -5.87 20.82
CA GLN A 273 3.73 -4.83 20.18
C GLN A 273 2.69 -5.45 19.24
N LEU A 274 3.07 -6.47 18.47
CA LEU A 274 2.13 -7.20 17.61
C LEU A 274 1.04 -7.90 18.45
N ALA A 275 1.44 -8.58 19.53
CA ALA A 275 0.53 -9.23 20.46
C ALA A 275 -0.44 -8.25 21.14
N ALA A 276 0.04 -7.07 21.55
CA ALA A 276 -0.79 -6.03 22.14
C ALA A 276 -1.87 -5.50 21.17
N LEU A 277 -1.62 -5.58 19.86
CA LEU A 277 -2.57 -5.21 18.81
C LEU A 277 -3.37 -6.41 18.28
N SER A 278 -3.22 -7.60 18.87
CA SER A 278 -3.82 -8.86 18.40
C SER A 278 -3.47 -9.19 16.93
N LEU A 279 -2.23 -8.89 16.52
CA LEU A 279 -1.72 -9.14 15.18
C LEU A 279 -0.84 -10.38 15.17
N GLY A 280 -1.39 -11.53 14.76
CA GLY A 280 -0.64 -12.79 14.64
C GLY A 280 -0.24 -13.11 13.20
N THR A 281 -1.10 -12.79 12.25
CA THR A 281 -0.98 -13.18 10.83
C THR A 281 -1.08 -11.98 9.88
N ALA A 282 -0.70 -12.19 8.61
CA ALA A 282 -0.92 -11.20 7.57
C ALA A 282 -2.41 -10.83 7.42
N ASP A 283 -3.32 -11.79 7.57
CA ASP A 283 -4.76 -11.49 7.54
C ASP A 283 -5.19 -10.55 8.68
N ASP A 284 -4.66 -10.75 9.89
CA ASP A 284 -4.92 -9.84 11.02
C ASP A 284 -4.41 -8.42 10.74
N LEU A 285 -3.23 -8.30 10.11
CA LEU A 285 -2.64 -7.02 9.74
C LEU A 285 -3.55 -6.24 8.78
N TRP A 286 -3.98 -6.86 7.68
CA TRP A 286 -4.86 -6.20 6.72
C TRP A 286 -6.23 -5.90 7.32
N ARG A 287 -6.81 -6.83 8.10
CA ARG A 287 -8.06 -6.57 8.81
C ARG A 287 -7.94 -5.37 9.73
N SER A 288 -6.86 -5.28 10.50
CA SER A 288 -6.61 -4.16 11.41
C SER A 288 -6.45 -2.83 10.68
N LEU A 289 -5.74 -2.80 9.55
CA LEU A 289 -5.60 -1.61 8.71
C LEU A 289 -6.96 -1.17 8.13
N ARG A 290 -7.71 -2.10 7.54
CA ARG A 290 -8.99 -1.85 6.87
C ARG A 290 -10.12 -1.43 7.82
N THR A 291 -10.10 -1.94 9.04
CA THR A 291 -11.07 -1.59 10.09
C THR A 291 -10.69 -0.32 10.85
N GLY A 292 -9.50 0.24 10.59
CA GLY A 292 -9.00 1.42 11.31
C GLY A 292 -8.59 1.13 12.75
N GLN A 293 -8.41 -0.13 13.13
CA GLN A 293 -7.90 -0.52 14.45
C GLN A 293 -6.38 -0.37 14.56
N ALA A 294 -5.67 -0.33 13.43
CA ALA A 294 -4.24 -0.14 13.41
C ALA A 294 -3.86 1.28 13.88
N PRO A 295 -2.74 1.45 14.60
CA PRO A 295 -2.21 2.77 14.96
C PRO A 295 -2.08 3.70 13.74
N PRO A 296 -2.28 5.02 13.92
CA PRO A 296 -2.21 5.97 12.82
C PRO A 296 -0.78 6.02 12.21
N PRO A 297 -0.65 6.39 10.93
CA PRO A 297 0.64 6.39 10.21
C PRO A 297 1.65 7.40 10.77
N THR A 298 1.20 8.34 11.61
CA THR A 298 2.05 9.31 12.32
C THR A 298 2.87 8.68 13.44
N THR A 299 2.50 7.47 13.89
CA THR A 299 3.26 6.75 14.92
C THR A 299 4.31 5.83 14.29
N PRO A 300 5.46 5.58 14.94
CA PRO A 300 6.47 4.66 14.43
C PRO A 300 5.92 3.26 14.13
N ILE A 301 5.10 2.71 15.03
CA ILE A 301 4.47 1.39 14.85
C ILE A 301 3.48 1.43 13.68
N GLY A 302 2.61 2.45 13.60
CA GLY A 302 1.66 2.58 12.50
C GLY A 302 2.32 2.73 11.14
N LYS A 303 3.46 3.43 11.05
CA LYS A 303 4.29 3.50 9.84
C LYS A 303 4.89 2.13 9.51
N GLY A 304 5.45 1.44 10.51
CA GLY A 304 6.03 0.10 10.36
C GLY A 304 5.02 -0.92 9.83
N LEU A 305 3.81 -0.96 10.38
CA LEU A 305 2.75 -1.88 9.96
C LEU A 305 2.34 -1.67 8.50
N ARG A 306 2.28 -0.42 8.04
CA ARG A 306 1.95 -0.09 6.63
C ARG A 306 3.08 -0.43 5.69
N ASN A 307 4.33 -0.19 6.10
CA ASN A 307 5.50 -0.63 5.33
C ASN A 307 5.56 -2.14 5.21
N LEU A 308 5.29 -2.87 6.30
CA LEU A 308 5.19 -4.33 6.30
C LEU A 308 4.10 -4.82 5.35
N ALA A 309 2.89 -4.27 5.42
CA ALA A 309 1.79 -4.65 4.53
C ALA A 309 2.16 -4.42 3.04
N ARG A 310 2.78 -3.27 2.73
CA ARG A 310 3.23 -2.97 1.36
C ARG A 310 4.31 -3.95 0.90
N ALA A 311 5.33 -4.21 1.73
CA ALA A 311 6.40 -5.14 1.39
C ALA A 311 5.89 -6.56 1.18
N LEU A 312 4.99 -7.04 2.03
CA LEU A 312 4.34 -8.35 1.89
C LEU A 312 3.49 -8.44 0.62
N SER A 313 2.75 -7.38 0.28
CA SER A 313 1.96 -7.31 -0.95
C SER A 313 2.85 -7.40 -2.20
N THR A 314 3.90 -6.58 -2.25
CA THR A 314 4.85 -6.53 -3.39
C THR A 314 5.64 -7.82 -3.54
N ALA A 315 6.03 -8.44 -2.42
CA ALA A 315 6.83 -9.66 -2.41
C ALA A 315 6.01 -10.95 -2.52
N SER A 316 4.68 -10.86 -2.57
CA SER A 316 3.83 -12.04 -2.69
C SER A 316 4.02 -12.70 -4.06
N LEU A 317 4.21 -14.02 -4.06
CA LEU A 317 4.26 -14.81 -5.28
C LEU A 317 2.83 -14.98 -5.82
N SER A 318 2.60 -14.61 -7.07
CA SER A 318 1.25 -14.42 -7.63
C SER A 318 0.43 -15.70 -7.84
N ASN A 319 0.98 -16.90 -7.58
CA ASN A 319 0.28 -18.18 -7.71
C ASN A 319 0.77 -19.29 -6.74
N GLU A 320 1.60 -18.95 -5.77
CA GLU A 320 2.19 -19.94 -4.83
C GLU A 320 2.11 -19.43 -3.39
N ILE A 321 2.08 -20.37 -2.44
CA ILE A 321 2.25 -20.03 -1.03
C ILE A 321 3.71 -19.64 -0.85
N GLY A 322 3.98 -18.36 -0.66
CA GLY A 322 5.34 -17.90 -0.44
C GLY A 322 5.56 -16.41 -0.65
N ILE A 323 6.74 -16.00 -0.24
CA ILE A 323 7.25 -14.63 -0.35
C ILE A 323 8.57 -14.70 -1.11
N ASP A 324 8.72 -13.82 -2.10
CA ASP A 324 10.02 -13.51 -2.69
C ASP A 324 10.81 -12.65 -1.69
N TRP A 325 11.75 -13.29 -0.99
CA TRP A 325 12.55 -12.62 0.03
C TRP A 325 13.45 -11.53 -0.52
N SER A 326 13.89 -11.65 -1.78
CA SER A 326 14.72 -10.62 -2.39
C SER A 326 13.91 -9.33 -2.61
N VAL A 327 12.67 -9.47 -3.06
CA VAL A 327 11.73 -8.36 -3.24
C VAL A 327 11.30 -7.80 -1.88
N TYR A 328 11.06 -8.66 -0.88
CA TYR A 328 10.72 -8.22 0.47
C TYR A 328 11.85 -7.38 1.09
N GLN A 329 13.09 -7.87 1.02
CA GLN A 329 14.28 -7.17 1.54
C GLN A 329 14.47 -5.81 0.87
N ALA A 330 14.36 -5.77 -0.46
CA ALA A 330 14.45 -4.52 -1.22
C ALA A 330 13.33 -3.53 -0.84
N SER A 331 12.11 -4.03 -0.63
CA SER A 331 10.95 -3.21 -0.26
C SER A 331 11.04 -2.63 1.16
N MET A 332 11.74 -3.33 2.06
CA MET A 332 11.96 -2.91 3.44
C MET A 332 13.29 -2.16 3.63
N GLU A 333 14.09 -2.02 2.57
CA GLU A 333 15.44 -1.42 2.60
C GLU A 333 16.36 -2.09 3.64
N MET A 334 16.27 -3.42 3.75
CA MET A 334 16.97 -4.20 4.78
C MET A 334 18.19 -4.92 4.23
N ASP A 335 19.27 -4.89 4.99
CA ASP A 335 20.44 -5.73 4.74
C ASP A 335 20.10 -7.20 5.07
N CYS A 336 20.58 -8.12 4.23
CA CYS A 336 20.56 -9.54 4.51
C CYS A 336 21.91 -10.01 5.06
N LEU A 337 21.88 -10.78 6.15
CA LEU A 337 23.06 -11.38 6.76
C LEU A 337 22.91 -12.91 6.87
N PRO A 338 23.94 -13.69 6.49
CA PRO A 338 25.13 -13.25 5.77
C PRO A 338 24.81 -12.72 4.36
N GLU A 339 25.71 -11.92 3.78
CA GLU A 339 25.56 -11.41 2.40
C GLU A 339 25.53 -12.55 1.38
N ASP A 340 26.38 -13.56 1.61
CA ASP A 340 26.40 -14.80 0.84
C ASP A 340 25.94 -15.96 1.74
N ASP A 341 24.95 -16.71 1.26
CA ASP A 341 24.46 -17.88 1.97
C ASP A 341 25.56 -18.95 2.05
N PRO A 342 25.72 -19.64 3.21
CA PRO A 342 26.72 -20.69 3.35
C PRO A 342 26.44 -21.85 2.38
N SER A 343 27.43 -22.17 1.53
CA SER A 343 27.36 -23.30 0.59
C SER A 343 27.31 -24.66 1.29
N ASP A 344 27.98 -24.78 2.43
CA ASP A 344 28.12 -26.00 3.21
C ASP A 344 28.48 -25.70 4.68
N ALA A 345 28.57 -26.76 5.50
CA ALA A 345 28.88 -26.64 6.92
C ALA A 345 30.29 -26.11 7.22
N SER A 346 31.26 -26.37 6.34
CA SER A 346 32.64 -25.88 6.51
C SER A 346 32.71 -24.37 6.27
N CYS A 347 32.04 -23.90 5.22
CA CYS A 347 31.84 -22.49 4.93
C CYS A 347 31.09 -21.79 6.08
N PHE A 348 29.99 -22.40 6.56
CA PHE A 348 29.24 -21.90 7.71
C PHE A 348 30.14 -21.71 8.94
N LEU A 349 30.86 -22.76 9.37
CA LEU A 349 31.69 -22.69 10.57
C LEU A 349 32.89 -21.76 10.42
N SER A 350 33.48 -21.66 9.23
CA SER A 350 34.65 -20.80 9.01
C SER A 350 34.31 -19.32 9.09
N ASN A 351 33.12 -18.93 8.65
CA ASN A 351 32.68 -17.53 8.65
C ASN A 351 31.75 -17.18 9.82
N LEU A 352 31.29 -18.16 10.61
CA LEU A 352 30.33 -17.96 11.69
C LEU A 352 30.72 -16.84 12.67
N PRO A 353 31.97 -16.77 13.18
CA PRO A 353 32.34 -15.71 14.11
C PRO A 353 32.17 -14.32 13.52
N GLU A 354 32.54 -14.13 12.25
CA GLU A 354 32.43 -12.84 11.55
C GLU A 354 30.99 -12.49 11.22
N TRP A 355 30.19 -13.45 10.75
CA TRP A 355 28.77 -13.21 10.47
C TRP A 355 27.98 -12.85 11.72
N VAL A 356 28.22 -13.54 12.84
CA VAL A 356 27.57 -13.21 14.11
C VAL A 356 28.07 -11.87 14.65
N GLU A 357 29.33 -11.51 14.43
CA GLU A 357 29.85 -10.18 14.76
C GLU A 357 29.07 -9.07 14.05
N ARG A 358 28.84 -9.22 12.73
CA ARG A 358 28.06 -8.27 11.93
C ARG A 358 26.62 -8.19 12.41
N ILE A 359 26.02 -9.32 12.80
CA ILE A 359 24.67 -9.33 13.39
C ILE A 359 24.65 -8.53 14.70
N VAL A 360 25.61 -8.75 15.60
CA VAL A 360 25.73 -8.01 16.87
C VAL A 360 25.89 -6.51 16.63
N GLU A 361 26.72 -6.13 15.65
CA GLU A 361 26.91 -4.73 15.26
C GLU A 361 25.59 -4.09 14.78
N ARG A 362 24.80 -4.81 13.98
CA ARG A 362 23.53 -4.31 13.44
C ARG A 362 22.40 -4.27 14.45
N MET A 363 22.36 -5.19 15.40
CA MET A 363 21.33 -5.20 16.46
C MET A 363 21.47 -4.03 17.45
N LYS A 364 22.64 -3.37 17.52
CA LYS A 364 22.90 -2.16 18.32
C LYS A 364 22.41 -2.24 19.79
N LEU A 365 22.53 -3.42 20.41
CA LEU A 365 21.97 -3.69 21.75
C LEU A 365 22.61 -2.83 22.84
N SER A 366 23.92 -2.63 22.78
CA SER A 366 24.66 -1.70 23.64
C SER A 366 25.96 -1.26 22.97
N SER A 367 26.55 -0.16 23.46
CA SER A 367 27.84 0.32 22.95
C SER A 367 29.01 -0.64 23.19
N LYS A 368 28.89 -1.61 24.11
CA LYS A 368 29.95 -2.59 24.42
C LYS A 368 29.65 -4.00 23.91
N SER A 369 28.48 -4.25 23.34
CA SER A 369 28.07 -5.59 22.90
C SER A 369 29.07 -6.19 21.92
N LEU A 370 29.55 -5.39 20.96
CA LEU A 370 30.54 -5.82 19.97
C LEU A 370 31.89 -6.19 20.60
N GLU A 371 32.38 -5.40 21.54
CA GLU A 371 33.64 -5.67 22.24
C GLU A 371 33.53 -6.89 23.16
N ILE A 372 32.39 -7.06 23.84
CA ILE A 372 32.09 -8.23 24.65
C ILE A 372 32.04 -9.49 23.78
N TYR A 373 31.40 -9.40 22.60
CA TYR A 373 31.37 -10.48 21.63
C TYR A 373 32.78 -10.91 21.21
N ARG A 374 33.58 -9.96 20.70
CA ARG A 374 34.97 -10.20 20.25
C ARG A 374 35.86 -10.76 21.34
N ALA A 375 35.75 -10.23 22.56
CA ALA A 375 36.64 -10.60 23.64
C ALA A 375 36.24 -11.90 24.35
N ARG A 376 34.95 -12.28 24.32
CA ARG A 376 34.46 -13.41 25.11
C ARG A 376 33.70 -14.46 24.31
N ILE A 377 32.87 -14.09 23.35
CA ILE A 377 31.99 -15.06 22.67
C ILE A 377 32.69 -15.74 21.50
N SER A 378 33.41 -14.97 20.67
CA SER A 378 34.10 -15.46 19.47
C SER A 378 35.49 -16.06 19.73
N VAL A 379 35.83 -16.37 20.98
CA VAL A 379 37.15 -16.88 21.37
C VAL A 379 37.04 -18.17 22.18
N ALA A 380 38.08 -18.99 22.10
CA ALA A 380 38.20 -20.21 22.89
C ALA A 380 38.06 -19.93 24.40
N ARG A 381 37.45 -20.86 25.14
CA ARG A 381 37.27 -20.72 26.59
C ARG A 381 38.57 -20.46 27.36
N THR A 382 39.69 -20.99 26.88
CA THR A 382 41.02 -20.85 27.50
C THR A 382 41.64 -19.46 27.34
N SER A 383 41.29 -18.73 26.28
CA SER A 383 41.80 -17.37 26.00
C SER A 383 40.85 -16.26 26.50
N ARG A 384 39.65 -16.62 26.96
CA ARG A 384 38.64 -15.67 27.42
C ARG A 384 39.12 -14.90 28.66
N PRO A 385 39.12 -13.55 28.66
CA PRO A 385 39.44 -12.75 29.83
C PRO A 385 38.40 -12.97 30.94
N THR A 386 38.73 -12.65 32.19
CA THR A 386 37.71 -12.64 33.26
C THR A 386 36.76 -11.45 33.10
N LEU A 387 35.58 -11.51 33.75
CA LEU A 387 34.65 -10.35 33.76
C LEU A 387 35.31 -9.10 34.34
N LEU A 388 36.16 -9.26 35.34
CA LEU A 388 36.88 -8.15 35.97
C LEU A 388 37.91 -7.54 35.01
N MET A 389 38.69 -8.38 34.32
CA MET A 389 39.68 -7.90 33.34
C MET A 389 39.02 -7.14 32.20
N LEU A 390 37.95 -7.70 31.61
CA LEU A 390 37.25 -7.01 30.53
C LEU A 390 36.59 -5.71 31.02
N ALA A 391 36.03 -5.72 32.24
CA ALA A 391 35.46 -4.52 32.83
C ALA A 391 36.51 -3.41 33.02
N GLN A 392 37.75 -3.75 33.39
CA GLN A 392 38.87 -2.80 33.46
C GLN A 392 39.22 -2.24 32.08
N THR A 393 39.31 -3.09 31.06
CA THR A 393 39.59 -2.66 29.68
C THR A 393 38.51 -1.71 29.14
N LEU A 394 37.24 -1.98 29.43
CA LEU A 394 36.10 -1.20 28.95
C LEU A 394 35.66 -0.08 29.91
N GLY A 395 36.46 0.22 30.95
CA GLY A 395 36.17 1.29 31.91
C GLY A 395 34.82 1.15 32.63
N THR A 396 34.45 -0.07 33.02
CA THR A 396 33.14 -0.38 33.62
C THR A 396 33.24 -1.39 34.77
N HIS A 397 32.10 -1.94 35.21
CA HIS A 397 32.04 -2.94 36.28
C HIS A 397 31.72 -4.33 35.74
N GLY A 398 32.30 -5.37 36.36
CA GLY A 398 32.06 -6.77 35.97
C GLY A 398 30.58 -7.18 35.88
N PRO A 399 29.71 -6.78 36.83
CA PRO A 399 28.27 -7.02 36.73
C PRO A 399 27.61 -6.41 35.48
N SER A 400 28.09 -5.24 35.04
CA SER A 400 27.60 -4.59 33.82
C SER A 400 27.95 -5.41 32.58
N ILE A 401 29.20 -5.87 32.48
CA ILE A 401 29.63 -6.79 31.41
C ILE A 401 28.76 -8.05 31.39
N LYS A 402 28.51 -8.66 32.57
CA LYS A 402 27.69 -9.87 32.64
C LYS A 402 26.25 -9.63 32.21
N ARG A 403 25.67 -8.48 32.58
CA ARG A 403 24.32 -8.08 32.17
C ARG A 403 24.24 -7.91 30.66
N GLU A 404 25.17 -7.14 30.08
CA GLU A 404 25.22 -6.88 28.63
C GLU A 404 25.44 -8.19 27.84
N GLU A 405 26.37 -9.05 28.28
CA GLU A 405 26.58 -10.40 27.72
C GLU A 405 25.30 -11.23 27.72
N SER A 406 24.53 -11.19 28.82
CA SER A 406 23.29 -11.98 28.95
C SER A 406 22.16 -11.45 28.07
N ILE A 407 22.05 -10.13 27.91
CA ILE A 407 21.08 -9.50 27.01
C ILE A 407 21.42 -9.84 25.56
N MET A 408 22.69 -9.72 25.19
CA MET A 408 23.18 -10.00 23.83
C MET A 408 22.95 -11.46 23.43
N LEU A 409 23.32 -12.42 24.29
CA LEU A 409 23.12 -13.84 24.00
C LEU A 409 21.65 -14.23 23.92
N ARG A 410 20.79 -13.61 24.73
CA ARG A 410 19.34 -13.82 24.65
C ARG A 410 18.81 -13.33 23.30
N ALA A 411 19.14 -12.10 22.92
CA ALA A 411 18.67 -11.51 21.68
C ALA A 411 19.16 -12.30 20.44
N MET A 412 20.42 -12.78 20.45
CA MET A 412 20.92 -13.67 19.39
C MET A 412 20.20 -15.03 19.37
N ASN A 413 19.85 -15.58 20.54
CA ASN A 413 19.09 -16.83 20.61
C ASN A 413 17.66 -16.65 20.07
N GLU A 414 16.98 -15.58 20.46
CA GLU A 414 15.66 -15.21 19.95
C GLU A 414 15.69 -15.07 18.42
N LEU A 415 16.69 -14.36 17.88
CA LEU A 415 16.85 -14.13 16.44
C LEU A 415 17.24 -15.40 15.65
N LEU A 416 18.31 -16.09 16.07
CA LEU A 416 18.95 -17.15 15.27
C LEU A 416 18.39 -18.55 15.53
N VAL A 417 17.83 -18.77 16.72
CA VAL A 417 17.37 -20.09 17.17
C VAL A 417 15.85 -20.14 17.23
N GLN A 418 15.23 -19.18 17.92
CA GLN A 418 13.76 -19.12 18.04
C GLN A 418 13.09 -18.51 16.81
N ARG A 419 13.87 -17.86 15.93
CA ARG A 419 13.41 -17.20 14.70
C ARG A 419 12.39 -16.10 14.96
N GLU A 420 12.53 -15.38 16.07
CA GLU A 420 11.80 -14.13 16.31
C GLU A 420 12.43 -13.01 15.47
N LEU A 421 12.10 -13.01 14.17
CA LEU A 421 12.69 -12.09 13.21
C LEU A 421 12.06 -10.70 13.26
N CYS A 422 10.81 -10.56 13.74
CA CYS A 422 10.05 -9.32 13.58
C CYS A 422 10.66 -8.07 14.20
N SER A 423 11.32 -8.19 15.35
CA SER A 423 12.04 -7.08 15.99
C SER A 423 13.39 -6.77 15.35
N SER A 424 13.82 -7.57 14.37
CA SER A 424 15.10 -7.40 13.73
C SER A 424 15.05 -6.29 12.68
N ASP A 425 16.11 -5.48 12.67
CA ASP A 425 16.42 -4.52 11.61
C ASP A 425 17.28 -5.13 10.49
N VAL A 426 17.54 -6.44 10.57
CA VAL A 426 18.27 -7.21 9.55
C VAL A 426 17.49 -8.45 9.14
N CYS A 427 17.53 -8.76 7.85
CA CYS A 427 17.02 -10.04 7.34
C CYS A 427 18.10 -11.11 7.52
N ILE A 428 17.72 -12.30 7.96
CA ILE A 428 18.67 -13.42 8.12
C ILE A 428 18.45 -14.45 7.03
N GLY A 429 19.53 -14.84 6.34
CA GLY A 429 19.52 -15.84 5.28
C GLY A 429 18.92 -17.17 5.75
N ARG A 430 18.03 -17.75 4.94
CA ARG A 430 17.31 -18.98 5.32
C ARG A 430 18.25 -20.19 5.43
N SER A 431 19.21 -20.30 4.52
CA SER A 431 20.21 -21.36 4.55
C SER A 431 21.04 -21.25 5.82
N PHE A 432 21.44 -20.03 6.19
CA PHE A 432 22.10 -19.75 7.46
C PHE A 432 21.26 -20.15 8.69
N LEU A 433 19.97 -19.81 8.76
CA LEU A 433 19.06 -20.23 9.84
C LEU A 433 18.87 -21.76 9.92
N SER A 434 18.96 -22.46 8.77
CA SER A 434 18.87 -23.91 8.75
C SER A 434 20.04 -24.58 9.50
N PHE A 435 21.25 -24.03 9.40
CA PHE A 435 22.41 -24.51 10.17
C PHE A 435 22.22 -24.29 11.67
N TRP A 436 21.66 -23.15 12.09
CA TRP A 436 21.31 -22.90 13.49
C TRP A 436 20.29 -23.90 14.04
N THR A 437 19.32 -24.27 13.20
CA THR A 437 18.30 -25.29 13.55
C THR A 437 18.96 -26.66 13.76
N ASN A 438 19.88 -27.05 12.88
CA ASN A 438 20.67 -28.26 13.02
C ASN A 438 21.52 -28.22 14.31
N ALA A 439 22.20 -27.11 14.56
CA ALA A 439 23.01 -26.90 15.76
C ALA A 439 22.18 -27.04 17.05
N ALA A 440 20.99 -26.43 17.09
CA ALA A 440 20.06 -26.55 18.20
C ALA A 440 19.63 -28.00 18.45
N SER A 441 19.43 -28.79 17.39
CA SER A 441 19.11 -30.21 17.51
C SER A 441 20.27 -31.03 18.13
N PHE A 442 21.52 -30.70 17.80
CA PHE A 442 22.69 -31.34 18.39
C PHE A 442 22.88 -30.95 19.85
N PHE A 443 22.63 -29.68 20.17
CA PHE A 443 22.69 -29.16 21.54
C PHE A 443 21.63 -29.80 22.44
N ALA A 444 20.39 -29.96 21.95
CA ALA A 444 19.34 -30.65 22.69
C ALA A 444 19.71 -32.11 23.01
N LYS A 445 20.41 -32.80 22.10
CA LYS A 445 20.89 -34.18 22.29
C LYS A 445 22.10 -34.30 23.21
N SER A 446 22.83 -33.20 23.45
CA SER A 446 24.07 -33.25 24.22
C SER A 446 23.87 -33.14 25.73
N ASP A 447 22.64 -32.87 26.19
CA ASP A 447 22.27 -32.74 27.62
C ASP A 447 23.21 -31.83 28.42
N GLY A 448 23.65 -30.72 27.82
CA GLY A 448 24.56 -29.77 28.46
C GLY A 448 26.04 -30.15 28.46
N ASP A 449 26.43 -31.27 27.86
CA ASP A 449 27.85 -31.62 27.63
C ASP A 449 28.37 -30.99 26.33
N TYR A 450 29.33 -30.07 26.47
CA TYR A 450 30.00 -29.39 25.35
C TYR A 450 30.77 -30.37 24.45
N ALA A 451 31.48 -31.35 25.02
CA ALA A 451 32.27 -32.29 24.24
C ALA A 451 31.36 -33.26 23.44
N ALA A 452 30.19 -33.61 24.00
CA ALA A 452 29.17 -34.37 23.30
C ALA A 452 28.53 -33.56 22.15
N PHE A 453 28.27 -32.26 22.37
CA PHE A 453 27.79 -31.35 21.34
C PHE A 453 28.77 -31.22 20.17
N VAL A 454 30.02 -30.86 20.43
CA VAL A 454 31.06 -30.68 19.39
C VAL A 454 31.24 -31.99 18.61
N ARG A 455 31.25 -33.13 19.30
CA ARG A 455 31.35 -34.44 18.66
C ARG A 455 30.18 -34.71 17.72
N SER A 456 28.95 -34.48 18.17
CA SER A 456 27.74 -34.76 17.38
C SER A 456 27.66 -33.86 16.16
N ALA A 457 27.92 -32.56 16.34
CA ALA A 457 27.95 -31.58 15.26
C ALA A 457 29.05 -31.89 14.24
N SER A 458 30.26 -32.21 14.70
CA SER A 458 31.39 -32.54 13.82
C SER A 458 31.14 -33.78 12.96
N ILE A 459 30.56 -34.84 13.55
CA ILE A 459 30.21 -36.06 12.81
C ILE A 459 29.12 -35.75 11.78
N SER A 460 28.06 -35.04 12.17
CA SER A 460 26.94 -34.76 11.27
C SER A 460 27.30 -33.83 10.13
N TRP A 461 28.24 -32.91 10.35
CA TRP A 461 28.69 -31.95 9.34
C TRP A 461 29.95 -32.38 8.58
N GLY A 462 30.54 -33.53 8.92
CA GLY A 462 31.74 -34.04 8.27
C GLY A 462 32.98 -33.16 8.44
N VAL A 463 33.07 -32.41 9.55
CA VAL A 463 34.16 -31.47 9.83
C VAL A 463 35.07 -31.99 10.95
N SER A 464 36.33 -31.55 10.94
CA SER A 464 37.27 -31.87 12.03
C SER A 464 36.88 -31.12 13.30
N ARG A 465 37.04 -31.76 14.46
CA ARG A 465 36.74 -31.14 15.77
C ARG A 465 37.68 -29.97 16.08
N ASP A 466 38.92 -30.05 15.61
CA ASP A 466 39.98 -29.11 15.96
C ASP A 466 40.14 -27.99 14.93
N SER A 467 39.46 -28.05 13.78
CA SER A 467 39.68 -27.08 12.71
C SER A 467 39.16 -25.69 13.04
N ARG A 468 38.11 -25.57 13.87
CA ARG A 468 37.42 -24.29 14.14
C ARG A 468 36.82 -24.24 15.57
N PRO A 469 37.64 -24.22 16.64
CA PRO A 469 37.14 -24.22 18.02
C PRO A 469 36.29 -22.99 18.35
N GLU A 470 36.62 -21.83 17.79
CA GLU A 470 35.91 -20.56 18.02
C GLU A 470 34.46 -20.59 17.54
N ALA A 471 34.19 -21.23 16.38
CA ALA A 471 32.83 -21.34 15.85
C ALA A 471 31.93 -22.19 16.76
N PHE A 472 32.46 -23.28 17.32
CA PHE A 472 31.72 -24.11 18.28
C PHE A 472 31.46 -23.38 19.60
N GLU A 473 32.37 -22.51 20.04
CA GLU A 473 32.16 -21.65 21.21
C GLU A 473 31.04 -20.64 20.98
N VAL A 474 30.98 -20.02 19.78
CA VAL A 474 29.88 -19.12 19.39
C VAL A 474 28.55 -19.86 19.40
N LEU A 475 28.46 -21.01 18.71
CA LEU A 475 27.25 -21.83 18.69
C LEU A 475 26.80 -22.19 20.11
N TRP A 476 27.73 -22.69 20.93
CA TRP A 476 27.44 -23.10 22.29
C TRP A 476 26.97 -21.94 23.15
N ALA A 477 27.62 -20.78 23.07
CA ALA A 477 27.28 -19.60 23.84
C ALA A 477 25.87 -19.11 23.51
N VAL A 478 25.52 -19.02 22.22
CA VAL A 478 24.19 -18.58 21.76
C VAL A 478 23.11 -19.59 22.16
N LEU A 479 23.35 -20.88 21.95
CA LEU A 479 22.37 -21.94 22.24
C LEU A 479 22.11 -22.08 23.75
N SER A 480 23.16 -22.05 24.57
CA SER A 480 23.04 -22.13 26.02
C SER A 480 22.69 -20.80 26.70
N GLN A 481 22.66 -19.70 25.94
CA GLN A 481 22.56 -18.31 26.41
C GLN A 481 23.60 -17.97 27.50
N TYR A 482 24.69 -18.72 27.56
CA TYR A 482 25.71 -18.58 28.57
C TYR A 482 27.07 -19.06 28.05
N PRO A 483 28.09 -18.20 27.98
CA PRO A 483 29.32 -18.55 27.30
C PRO A 483 30.15 -19.64 28.03
N GLY A 484 29.80 -19.99 29.27
CA GLY A 484 30.44 -21.05 30.06
C GLY A 484 29.60 -22.31 30.31
N GLY A 485 28.49 -22.55 29.58
CA GLY A 485 27.72 -23.80 29.63
C GLY A 485 26.96 -24.15 30.92
N ARG A 486 26.69 -23.22 31.86
CA ARG A 486 25.77 -23.52 32.98
C ARG A 486 24.32 -23.27 32.54
N ILE A 487 23.58 -24.35 32.32
CA ILE A 487 22.16 -24.32 31.98
C ILE A 487 21.37 -23.67 33.13
N ARG A 488 20.74 -22.53 32.87
CA ARG A 488 19.58 -22.09 33.66
C ARG A 488 18.34 -22.71 33.04
N ARG A 489 17.60 -23.51 33.82
CA ARG A 489 16.24 -23.92 33.44
C ARG A 489 15.40 -22.66 33.20
N PRO A 490 14.61 -22.59 32.13
CA PRO A 490 13.72 -21.46 31.89
C PRO A 490 12.68 -21.39 33.03
N SER A 491 12.62 -20.24 33.70
CA SER A 491 11.53 -19.93 34.62
C SER A 491 10.28 -19.60 33.80
N SER A 492 9.18 -20.28 34.12
CA SER A 492 7.85 -20.07 33.58
C SER A 492 7.45 -18.59 33.54
N ALA A 493 6.75 -18.23 32.46
CA ALA A 493 6.18 -16.93 32.15
C ALA A 493 5.57 -16.23 33.37
N GLY A 494 6.02 -14.98 33.59
CA GLY A 494 5.39 -14.06 34.51
C GLY A 494 4.35 -13.22 33.76
N ASP A 495 3.10 -13.33 34.21
CA ASP A 495 1.92 -12.64 33.72
C ASP A 495 2.17 -11.14 33.48
N ALA A 496 2.01 -10.74 32.22
CA ALA A 496 1.93 -9.34 31.83
C ALA A 496 0.55 -8.80 32.25
N LYS A 497 0.56 -7.90 33.24
CA LYS A 497 -0.63 -7.11 33.60
C LYS A 497 -1.07 -6.26 32.41
N GLN A 498 -2.20 -6.65 31.82
CA GLN A 498 -2.96 -5.85 30.88
C GLN A 498 -3.32 -4.50 31.50
N THR A 499 -2.91 -3.42 30.84
CA THR A 499 -3.37 -2.06 31.15
C THR A 499 -4.21 -1.65 29.95
N SER A 500 -5.54 -1.59 30.13
CA SER A 500 -6.47 -1.22 29.06
C SER A 500 -6.30 0.26 28.73
N MET A 501 -5.86 0.57 27.50
CA MET A 501 -6.04 1.90 26.94
C MET A 501 -7.36 1.93 26.19
N ASN A 502 -8.20 2.88 26.61
CA ASN A 502 -9.51 3.17 26.03
C ASN A 502 -9.40 3.46 24.53
N SER A 503 -10.15 2.71 23.75
CA SER A 503 -10.39 2.96 22.33
C SER A 503 -11.46 4.05 22.19
N ASP A 504 -11.05 5.26 21.83
CA ASP A 504 -11.98 6.18 21.20
C ASP A 504 -12.34 5.63 19.82
N THR A 505 -13.65 5.50 19.62
CA THR A 505 -14.30 4.84 18.50
C THR A 505 -13.93 5.44 17.14
N ALA A 506 -13.68 4.54 16.19
CA ALA A 506 -13.31 4.80 14.81
C ALA A 506 -14.30 5.70 14.05
N GLY A 507 -13.75 6.46 13.11
CA GLY A 507 -14.47 7.37 12.23
C GLY A 507 -15.47 6.65 11.33
N THR A 508 -16.67 7.22 11.27
CA THR A 508 -17.81 6.60 10.61
C THR A 508 -18.34 7.50 9.50
N ILE A 509 -18.40 7.00 8.26
CA ILE A 509 -19.04 7.71 7.15
C ILE A 509 -20.56 7.69 7.36
N THR A 510 -21.14 8.82 7.77
CA THR A 510 -22.61 8.94 7.89
C THR A 510 -23.24 9.18 6.52
N LEU A 511 -23.92 8.17 5.98
CA LEU A 511 -24.77 8.35 4.80
C LEU A 511 -26.06 9.07 5.23
N ARG A 512 -26.30 10.28 4.73
CA ARG A 512 -27.59 10.97 4.90
C ARG A 512 -28.11 11.36 3.52
N GLY A 513 -29.27 10.81 3.16
CA GLY A 513 -29.92 11.07 1.87
C GLY A 513 -31.11 10.16 1.54
N PHE A 514 -31.25 9.01 2.20
CA PHE A 514 -32.21 7.97 1.80
C PHE A 514 -33.60 8.03 2.45
N HIS A 515 -33.95 9.10 3.16
CA HIS A 515 -35.29 9.26 3.77
C HIS A 515 -36.32 9.97 2.88
N ARG A 516 -36.03 10.19 1.59
CA ARG A 516 -37.03 10.71 0.63
C ARG A 516 -37.54 9.65 -0.35
N LEU A 517 -37.31 8.37 -0.07
CA LEU A 517 -37.93 7.26 -0.78
C LEU A 517 -39.11 6.73 0.04
N HIS A 518 -40.18 7.53 0.11
CA HIS A 518 -41.56 7.08 0.27
C HIS A 518 -42.49 8.09 -0.38
#